data_AF-A0A7C1GUD6-F1
#
_entry.id   AF-A0A7C1GUD6-F1
#
_cell.length_a   1.000
_cell.length_b   1.000
_cell.length_c   1.000
_cell.angle_alpha   90.00
_cell.angle_beta   90.00
_cell.angle_gamma   90.00
#
_symmetry.space_group_name_H-M   'P 1'
#
loop_
_entity.id
_entity.type
_entity.pdbx_description
1 polymer ?
#
loop_
_entity_poly.entity_id
_entity_poly.type
_entity_poly.pdbx_seq_one_letter_code
_entity_poly.pdbx_strand_id
1 'polypeptide(L)'
;MGIFKIKNHETSLPLIQGGMAVGISLDNLAASVASEGGVGVIGTAGIGMTVDGYRKNFRQASIDGLKNTIRRAREKTRGVLGVNIMVALTNYAEMVATAVKEKIDVIISGAGLPLDLPSYLDDRSETAVIPVVSSLKSATVIFKRWYGRYGYVPDGFVVEGPKAGGHLGYRVEEIFSEDSSLEKT
;
A
#
# COMPACT_ATOMS: atom_id res chain seq x y z
N MET A 1 22.21 13.64 4.06
CA MET A 1 21.28 12.54 3.69
C MET A 1 20.57 12.96 2.41
N GLY A 2 20.49 12.08 1.40
CA GLY A 2 19.85 12.40 0.12
C GLY A 2 18.32 12.40 0.24
N ILE A 3 17.65 13.11 -0.67
CA ILE A 3 16.19 13.12 -0.79
C ILE A 3 15.73 11.73 -1.21
N PHE A 4 14.76 11.15 -0.49
CA PHE A 4 14.07 9.94 -0.93
C PHE A 4 12.85 10.34 -1.75
N LYS A 5 12.74 9.82 -2.97
CA LYS A 5 11.72 10.23 -3.94
C LYS A 5 10.97 9.03 -4.49
N ILE A 6 9.64 9.10 -4.44
CA ILE A 6 8.71 8.14 -5.04
C ILE A 6 7.87 8.91 -6.05
N LYS A 7 8.07 8.67 -7.35
CA LYS A 7 7.44 9.46 -8.42
C LYS A 7 7.71 10.97 -8.24
N ASN A 8 6.70 11.77 -7.92
CA ASN A 8 6.82 13.21 -7.64
C ASN A 8 6.81 13.55 -6.13
N HIS A 9 6.74 12.55 -5.25
CA HIS A 9 6.68 12.72 -3.80
C HIS A 9 8.07 12.62 -3.18
N GLU A 10 8.45 13.63 -2.41
CA GLU A 10 9.78 13.72 -1.80
C GLU A 10 9.68 13.69 -0.27
N THR A 11 10.58 12.94 0.37
CA THR A 11 10.69 12.84 1.82
C THR A 11 12.13 13.07 2.27
N SER A 12 12.30 13.57 3.49
CA SER A 12 13.63 13.82 4.07
C SER A 12 14.27 12.56 4.65
N LEU A 13 13.46 11.55 4.99
CA LEU A 13 13.91 10.24 5.47
C LEU A 13 13.57 9.16 4.43
N PRO A 14 14.52 8.26 4.11
CA PRO A 14 14.28 7.10 3.26
C PRO A 14 13.57 5.98 4.05
N LEU A 15 12.46 6.30 4.71
CA LEU A 15 11.74 5.39 5.60
C LEU A 15 10.25 5.37 5.24
N ILE A 16 9.73 4.17 5.02
CA ILE A 16 8.30 3.92 4.84
C ILE A 16 7.83 3.12 6.05
N GLN A 17 6.87 3.64 6.80
CA GLN A 17 6.21 2.87 7.86
C GLN A 17 5.24 1.89 7.20
N GLY A 18 5.44 0.58 7.40
CA GLY A 18 4.59 -0.44 6.76
C GLY A 18 3.14 -0.38 7.21
N GLY A 19 2.18 -0.35 6.27
CA GLY A 19 0.75 -0.22 6.58
C GLY A 19 0.17 -1.46 7.25
N MET A 20 0.07 -1.44 8.57
CA MET A 20 -0.45 -2.54 9.40
C MET A 20 -1.95 -2.37 9.64
N ALA A 21 -2.72 -3.36 9.21
CA ALA A 21 -4.18 -3.36 9.25
C ALA A 21 -4.77 -3.59 10.65
N VAL A 22 -6.09 -3.76 10.73
CA VAL A 22 -6.84 -4.06 11.97
C VAL A 22 -6.62 -2.99 13.06
N GLY A 23 -6.63 -1.72 12.62
CA GLY A 23 -6.64 -0.56 13.51
C GLY A 23 -5.27 -0.11 14.03
N ILE A 24 -4.17 -0.76 13.64
CA ILE A 24 -2.82 -0.34 14.05
C ILE A 24 -2.39 0.93 13.31
N SER A 25 -2.37 0.88 11.96
CA SER A 25 -1.97 2.01 11.13
C SER A 25 -3.19 2.76 10.61
N LEU A 26 -3.69 3.68 11.43
CA LEU A 26 -4.74 4.63 11.07
C LEU A 26 -4.16 6.05 10.91
N ASP A 27 -5.02 7.07 10.98
CA ASP A 27 -4.67 8.44 10.66
C ASP A 27 -3.61 9.05 11.58
N ASN A 28 -3.62 8.74 12.88
CA ASN A 28 -2.63 9.28 13.81
C ASN A 28 -1.22 8.77 13.52
N LEU A 29 -1.03 7.47 13.41
CA LEU A 29 0.30 6.88 13.19
C LEU A 29 0.87 7.30 11.83
N ALA A 30 0.06 7.20 10.77
CA ALA A 30 0.49 7.58 9.43
C ALA A 30 0.84 9.07 9.37
N ALA A 31 0.00 9.96 9.93
CA ALA A 31 0.30 11.38 9.93
C ALA A 31 1.55 11.73 10.73
N SER A 32 1.78 11.11 11.89
CA SER A 32 2.99 11.36 12.68
C SER A 32 4.26 10.98 11.92
N VAL A 33 4.29 9.79 11.29
CA VAL A 33 5.45 9.37 10.49
C VAL A 33 5.69 10.32 9.32
N ALA A 34 4.63 10.71 8.61
CA ALA A 34 4.71 11.62 7.49
C ALA A 34 5.21 13.03 7.90
N SER A 35 4.79 13.51 9.08
CA SER A 35 5.24 14.80 9.63
C SER A 35 6.71 14.80 10.06
N GLU A 36 7.24 13.65 10.48
CA GLU A 36 8.67 13.47 10.77
C GLU A 36 9.52 13.24 9.51
N GLY A 37 8.89 13.31 8.33
CA GLY A 37 9.59 13.25 7.05
C GLY A 37 9.83 11.84 6.51
N GLY A 38 9.14 10.83 7.02
CA GLY A 38 8.99 9.52 6.37
C GLY A 38 7.75 9.45 5.49
N VAL A 39 7.41 8.25 5.01
CA VAL A 39 6.12 7.94 4.38
C VAL A 39 5.25 7.22 5.42
N GLY A 40 4.13 7.82 5.79
CA GLY A 40 3.16 7.20 6.69
C GLY A 40 2.10 6.43 5.92
N VAL A 41 1.85 5.17 6.27
CA VAL A 41 0.97 4.29 5.47
C VAL A 41 -0.20 3.78 6.30
N ILE A 42 -1.42 4.04 5.83
CA ILE A 42 -2.67 3.56 6.43
C ILE A 42 -2.90 2.10 6.00
N GLY A 43 -3.18 1.20 6.96
CA GLY A 43 -3.55 -0.18 6.69
C GLY A 43 -5.05 -0.32 6.45
N THR A 44 -5.49 -0.76 5.27
CA THR A 44 -6.91 -0.68 4.91
C THR A 44 -7.73 -1.93 5.27
N ALA A 45 -7.10 -3.08 5.54
CA ALA A 45 -7.86 -4.28 5.87
C ALA A 45 -8.59 -4.10 7.22
N GLY A 46 -9.90 -4.34 7.21
CA GLY A 46 -10.77 -4.11 8.37
C GLY A 46 -11.05 -2.63 8.69
N ILE A 47 -10.63 -1.67 7.86
CA ILE A 47 -10.81 -0.23 8.14
C ILE A 47 -12.28 0.19 8.30
N GLY A 48 -13.21 -0.55 7.67
CA GLY A 48 -14.65 -0.34 7.84
C GLY A 48 -15.14 -0.54 9.28
N MET A 49 -14.40 -1.25 10.14
CA MET A 49 -14.73 -1.41 11.57
C MET A 49 -14.68 -0.09 12.35
N THR A 50 -14.09 0.96 11.78
CA THR A 50 -14.09 2.32 12.34
C THR A 50 -15.41 3.07 12.12
N VAL A 51 -16.34 2.49 11.35
CA VAL A 51 -17.62 3.10 11.01
C VAL A 51 -18.76 2.41 11.77
N ASP A 52 -19.65 3.21 12.36
CA ASP A 52 -20.80 2.68 13.08
C ASP A 52 -21.72 1.85 12.18
N GLY A 53 -22.15 0.69 12.68
CA GLY A 53 -23.03 -0.20 11.93
C GLY A 53 -22.37 -0.90 10.74
N TYR A 54 -21.03 -0.95 10.66
CA TYR A 54 -20.28 -1.53 9.53
C TYR A 54 -20.75 -2.92 9.09
N ARG A 55 -21.25 -3.74 10.02
CA ARG A 55 -21.74 -5.10 9.74
C ARG A 55 -22.92 -5.14 8.77
N LYS A 56 -23.71 -4.06 8.69
CA LYS A 56 -24.86 -3.96 7.78
C LYS A 56 -24.44 -3.86 6.32
N ASN A 57 -23.35 -3.15 6.05
CA ASN A 57 -22.78 -2.99 4.71
C ASN A 57 -21.26 -2.77 4.82
N PHE A 58 -20.53 -3.89 4.92
CA PHE A 58 -19.08 -3.86 5.11
C PHE A 58 -18.34 -3.15 3.97
N ARG A 59 -18.83 -3.28 2.73
CA ARG A 59 -18.23 -2.67 1.55
C ARG A 59 -18.31 -1.14 1.64
N GLN A 60 -19.51 -0.60 1.86
CA GLN A 60 -19.71 0.83 2.01
C GLN A 60 -18.97 1.38 3.25
N ALA A 61 -19.03 0.67 4.37
CA ALA A 61 -18.30 1.05 5.58
C ALA A 61 -16.78 1.09 5.36
N SER A 62 -16.21 0.18 4.56
CA SER A 62 -14.78 0.20 4.23
C SER A 62 -14.41 1.41 3.36
N ILE A 63 -15.26 1.77 2.40
CA ILE A 63 -15.08 2.98 1.58
C ILE A 63 -15.10 4.23 2.47
N ASP A 64 -16.13 4.35 3.32
CA ASP A 64 -16.29 5.50 4.21
C ASP A 64 -15.18 5.57 5.26
N GLY A 65 -14.79 4.42 5.84
CA GLY A 65 -13.69 4.31 6.78
C GLY A 65 -12.35 4.75 6.17
N LEU A 66 -12.05 4.30 4.95
CA LEU A 66 -10.84 4.71 4.22
C LEU A 66 -10.86 6.21 3.93
N LYS A 67 -11.95 6.71 3.35
CA LYS A 67 -12.14 8.13 3.03
C LYS A 67 -11.94 9.03 4.25
N ASN A 68 -12.60 8.70 5.35
CA ASN A 68 -12.51 9.48 6.58
C ASN A 68 -11.09 9.43 7.16
N THR A 69 -10.42 8.26 7.11
CA THR A 69 -9.06 8.11 7.63
C THR A 69 -8.03 8.88 6.81
N ILE A 70 -8.10 8.83 5.47
CA ILE A 70 -7.21 9.62 4.60
C ILE A 70 -7.38 11.11 4.89
N ARG A 71 -8.62 11.61 4.99
CA ARG A 71 -8.90 13.03 5.26
C ARG A 71 -8.35 13.47 6.61
N ARG A 72 -8.63 12.73 7.68
CA ARG A 72 -8.10 13.03 9.01
C ARG A 72 -6.57 12.98 9.06
N ALA A 73 -5.95 12.05 8.33
CA ALA A 73 -4.49 12.00 8.24
C ALA A 73 -3.95 13.24 7.53
N ARG A 74 -4.54 13.62 6.39
CA ARG A 74 -4.14 14.80 5.61
C ARG A 74 -4.38 16.13 6.32
N GLU A 75 -5.37 16.22 7.22
CA GLU A 75 -5.56 17.38 8.09
C GLU A 75 -4.39 17.59 9.07
N LYS A 76 -3.66 16.51 9.41
CA LYS A 76 -2.59 16.52 10.42
C LYS A 76 -1.19 16.66 9.83
N THR A 77 -1.02 16.49 8.52
CA THR A 77 0.30 16.50 7.88
C THR A 77 0.28 17.02 6.45
N ARG A 78 1.39 17.64 6.05
CA ARG A 78 1.71 17.94 4.65
C ARG A 78 2.73 16.96 4.06
N GLY A 79 3.17 15.97 4.84
CA GLY A 79 4.06 14.91 4.38
C GLY A 79 3.37 13.89 3.48
N VAL A 80 4.15 12.89 3.06
CA VAL A 80 3.71 11.86 2.11
C VAL A 80 2.92 10.78 2.83
N LEU A 81 1.68 10.57 2.38
CA LEU A 81 0.76 9.57 2.91
C LEU A 81 0.52 8.45 1.90
N GLY A 82 0.60 7.22 2.39
CA GLY A 82 0.28 6.02 1.64
C GLY A 82 -0.91 5.25 2.20
N VAL A 83 -1.41 4.30 1.41
CA VAL A 83 -2.32 3.24 1.87
C VAL A 83 -1.79 1.87 1.46
N ASN A 84 -1.98 0.86 2.30
CA ASN A 84 -1.71 -0.54 1.99
C ASN A 84 -3.04 -1.28 1.74
N ILE A 85 -3.26 -1.72 0.50
CA ILE A 85 -4.48 -2.39 0.05
C ILE A 85 -4.16 -3.82 -0.42
N MET A 86 -4.75 -4.81 0.24
CA MET A 86 -4.51 -6.23 -0.08
C MET A 86 -5.33 -6.68 -1.29
N VAL A 87 -4.66 -7.26 -2.29
CA VAL A 87 -5.29 -7.77 -3.52
C VAL A 87 -6.27 -8.90 -3.23
N ALA A 88 -6.00 -9.73 -2.22
CA ALA A 88 -6.87 -10.84 -1.82
C ALA A 88 -8.27 -10.44 -1.30
N LEU A 89 -8.52 -9.15 -1.03
CA LEU A 89 -9.81 -8.72 -0.48
C LEU A 89 -10.86 -8.51 -1.58
N THR A 90 -12.11 -8.90 -1.28
CA THR A 90 -13.25 -8.85 -2.21
C THR A 90 -13.73 -7.44 -2.60
N ASN A 91 -13.13 -6.41 -2.02
CA ASN A 91 -13.41 -5.00 -2.28
C ASN A 91 -12.16 -4.24 -2.76
N TYR A 92 -11.11 -4.93 -3.23
CA TYR A 92 -9.85 -4.32 -3.66
C TYR A 92 -10.06 -3.14 -4.63
N ALA A 93 -10.85 -3.36 -5.69
CA ALA A 93 -11.13 -2.36 -6.72
C ALA A 93 -11.75 -1.08 -6.14
N GLU A 94 -12.76 -1.22 -5.27
CA GLU A 94 -13.42 -0.09 -4.63
C GLU A 94 -12.49 0.67 -3.69
N MET A 95 -11.61 -0.03 -2.98
CA MET A 95 -10.64 0.58 -2.07
C MET A 95 -9.56 1.36 -2.84
N VAL A 96 -9.04 0.80 -3.93
CA VAL A 96 -8.07 1.49 -4.81
C VAL A 96 -8.71 2.74 -5.42
N ALA A 97 -9.89 2.61 -6.03
CA ALA A 97 -10.60 3.73 -6.62
C ALA A 97 -10.90 4.85 -5.60
N THR A 98 -11.27 4.46 -4.37
CA THR A 98 -11.48 5.42 -3.27
C THR A 98 -10.19 6.14 -2.90
N ALA A 99 -9.07 5.43 -2.76
CA ALA A 99 -7.79 6.01 -2.41
C ALA A 99 -7.28 7.00 -3.47
N VAL A 100 -7.37 6.64 -4.76
CA VAL A 100 -7.04 7.52 -5.88
C VAL A 100 -7.94 8.76 -5.91
N LYS A 101 -9.25 8.58 -5.70
CA LYS A 101 -10.21 9.70 -5.65
C LYS A 101 -9.95 10.67 -4.51
N GLU A 102 -9.51 10.18 -3.36
CA GLU A 102 -9.08 10.99 -2.22
C GLU A 102 -7.63 11.51 -2.37
N LYS A 103 -7.00 11.31 -3.53
CA LYS A 103 -5.68 11.81 -3.91
C LYS A 103 -4.58 11.38 -2.93
N ILE A 104 -4.58 10.10 -2.56
CA ILE A 104 -3.48 9.55 -1.76
C ILE A 104 -2.16 9.64 -2.55
N ASP A 105 -1.04 9.86 -1.86
CA ASP A 105 0.25 10.05 -2.52
C ASP A 105 0.81 8.69 -3.00
N VAL A 106 0.64 7.61 -2.21
CA VAL A 106 1.17 6.27 -2.52
C VAL A 106 0.13 5.17 -2.27
N ILE A 107 0.01 4.20 -3.18
CA ILE A 107 -0.69 2.94 -2.96
C ILE A 107 0.33 1.82 -2.95
N ILE A 108 0.39 1.10 -1.83
CA ILE A 108 1.13 -0.16 -1.70
C ILE A 108 0.12 -1.30 -1.83
N SER A 109 0.41 -2.31 -2.66
CA SER A 109 -0.48 -3.46 -2.84
C SER A 109 0.26 -4.79 -2.71
N GLY A 110 -0.11 -5.58 -1.70
CA GLY A 110 0.41 -6.92 -1.46
C GLY A 110 -0.68 -7.98 -1.39
N ALA A 111 -0.34 -9.15 -0.84
CA ALA A 111 -1.25 -10.30 -0.70
C ALA A 111 -1.96 -10.71 -2.00
N GLY A 112 -1.17 -10.87 -3.07
CA GLY A 112 -1.63 -11.19 -4.43
C GLY A 112 -0.87 -10.38 -5.49
N LEU A 113 -1.16 -10.62 -6.77
CA LEU A 113 -0.55 -9.87 -7.88
C LEU A 113 -1.48 -8.71 -8.29
N PRO A 114 -1.11 -7.43 -8.09
CA PRO A 114 -1.94 -6.28 -8.45
C PRO A 114 -1.90 -5.99 -9.96
N LEU A 115 -2.24 -6.98 -10.79
CA LEU A 115 -2.02 -6.95 -12.24
C LEU A 115 -2.76 -5.83 -12.98
N ASP A 116 -3.86 -5.33 -12.41
CA ASP A 116 -4.70 -4.30 -13.00
C ASP A 116 -4.66 -2.97 -12.23
N LEU A 117 -3.79 -2.82 -11.21
CA LEU A 117 -3.69 -1.59 -10.41
C LEU A 117 -3.46 -0.31 -11.25
N PRO A 118 -2.63 -0.30 -12.32
CA PRO A 118 -2.48 0.90 -13.14
C PRO A 118 -3.77 1.34 -13.83
N SER A 119 -4.72 0.42 -14.07
CA SER A 119 -6.00 0.76 -14.73
C SER A 119 -6.91 1.67 -13.90
N TYR A 120 -6.63 1.82 -12.60
CA TYR A 120 -7.37 2.71 -11.70
C TYR A 120 -6.79 4.13 -11.65
N LEU A 121 -5.61 4.35 -12.26
CA LEU A 121 -4.99 5.66 -12.34
C LEU A 121 -5.53 6.38 -13.58
N ASP A 122 -5.97 7.63 -13.41
CA ASP A 122 -6.19 8.52 -14.55
C ASP A 122 -4.89 9.27 -14.91
N ASP A 123 -4.85 9.87 -16.10
CA ASP A 123 -3.67 10.57 -16.62
C ASP A 123 -3.20 11.74 -15.74
N ARG A 124 -4.04 12.23 -14.84
CA ARG A 124 -3.74 13.32 -13.91
C ARG A 124 -3.40 12.82 -12.51
N SER A 125 -3.38 11.49 -12.30
CA SER A 125 -3.11 10.88 -11.02
C SER A 125 -1.63 11.01 -10.66
N GLU A 126 -1.37 11.72 -9.58
CA GLU A 126 -0.05 11.80 -8.95
C GLU A 126 0.20 10.63 -7.99
N THR A 127 -0.78 9.76 -7.75
CA THR A 127 -0.61 8.59 -6.91
C THR A 127 0.48 7.68 -7.50
N ALA A 128 1.47 7.35 -6.68
CA ALA A 128 2.47 6.33 -6.99
C ALA A 128 1.94 4.94 -6.61
N VAL A 129 2.25 3.92 -7.40
CA VAL A 129 1.79 2.55 -7.20
C VAL A 129 2.98 1.60 -7.01
N ILE A 130 3.02 0.95 -5.85
CA ILE A 130 4.13 0.11 -5.40
C ILE A 130 3.61 -1.30 -5.05
N PRO A 131 3.82 -2.31 -5.91
CA PRO A 131 3.56 -3.70 -5.55
C PRO A 131 4.51 -4.23 -4.46
N VAL A 132 3.96 -5.08 -3.59
CA VAL A 132 4.74 -5.92 -2.66
C VAL A 132 5.01 -7.26 -3.33
N VAL A 133 6.26 -7.72 -3.26
CA VAL A 133 6.73 -8.95 -3.90
C VAL A 133 7.60 -9.76 -2.93
N SER A 134 7.57 -11.08 -3.11
CA SER A 134 8.43 -12.04 -2.37
C SER A 134 9.38 -12.81 -3.29
N SER A 135 9.47 -12.43 -4.57
CA SER A 135 10.40 -13.05 -5.54
C SER A 135 10.57 -12.20 -6.80
N LEU A 136 11.75 -12.30 -7.43
CA LEU A 136 12.01 -11.76 -8.77
C LEU A 136 10.97 -12.21 -9.82
N LYS A 137 10.48 -13.45 -9.73
CA LYS A 137 9.45 -13.97 -10.63
C LYS A 137 8.17 -13.15 -10.56
N SER A 138 7.67 -12.87 -9.35
CA SER A 138 6.47 -12.06 -9.16
C SER A 138 6.64 -10.61 -9.64
N ALA A 139 7.79 -9.99 -9.34
CA ALA A 139 8.13 -8.66 -9.84
C ALA A 139 8.17 -8.59 -11.37
N THR A 140 8.78 -9.61 -12.01
CA THR A 140 8.88 -9.71 -13.48
C THR A 140 7.51 -9.81 -14.13
N VAL A 141 6.60 -10.62 -13.57
CA VAL A 141 5.24 -10.78 -14.09
C VAL A 141 4.46 -9.46 -14.01
N ILE A 142 4.54 -8.77 -12.86
CA ILE A 142 3.87 -7.48 -12.66
C ILE A 142 4.42 -6.45 -13.65
N PHE A 143 5.74 -6.30 -13.74
CA PHE A 143 6.38 -5.36 -14.65
C PHE A 143 5.95 -5.59 -16.10
N LYS A 144 6.06 -6.82 -16.60
CA LYS A 144 5.70 -7.16 -17.99
C LYS A 144 4.22 -6.89 -18.26
N ARG A 145 3.34 -7.23 -17.32
CA ARG A 145 1.90 -7.00 -17.45
C ARG A 145 1.58 -5.51 -17.50
N TRP A 146 2.15 -4.73 -16.59
CA TRP A 146 1.87 -3.31 -16.48
C TRP A 146 2.40 -2.52 -17.66
N TYR A 147 3.65 -2.78 -18.06
CA TYR A 147 4.25 -2.15 -19.21
C TYR A 147 3.53 -2.53 -20.51
N GLY A 148 3.25 -3.82 -20.72
CA GLY A 148 2.62 -4.29 -21.96
C GLY A 148 1.15 -3.90 -22.12
N ARG A 149 0.38 -3.81 -21.03
CA ARG A 149 -1.07 -3.52 -21.09
C ARG A 149 -1.40 -2.05 -20.88
N TYR A 150 -0.63 -1.35 -20.06
CA TYR A 150 -0.94 0.01 -19.61
C TYR A 150 0.17 1.01 -19.95
N GLY A 151 1.31 0.58 -20.49
CA GLY A 151 2.47 1.46 -20.68
C GLY A 151 3.05 1.97 -19.37
N TYR A 152 2.72 1.35 -18.23
CA TYR A 152 3.09 1.82 -16.90
C TYR A 152 4.23 0.99 -16.32
N VAL A 153 5.24 1.65 -15.78
CA VAL A 153 6.32 1.02 -15.02
C VAL A 153 6.06 1.23 -13.53
N PRO A 154 6.10 0.19 -12.68
CA PRO A 154 5.92 0.36 -11.24
C PRO A 154 6.82 1.44 -10.65
N ASP A 155 6.30 2.30 -9.77
CA ASP A 155 7.05 3.39 -9.14
C ASP A 155 8.08 2.89 -8.10
N GLY A 156 8.00 1.61 -7.76
CA GLY A 156 8.92 0.90 -6.90
C GLY A 156 8.43 -0.52 -6.65
N PHE A 157 9.19 -1.27 -5.85
CA PHE A 157 8.77 -2.55 -5.30
C PHE A 157 9.10 -2.58 -3.82
N VAL A 158 8.20 -3.13 -3.00
CA VAL A 158 8.55 -3.57 -1.64
C VAL A 158 8.89 -5.04 -1.71
N VAL A 159 10.14 -5.38 -1.40
CA VAL A 159 10.54 -6.78 -1.26
C VAL A 159 10.36 -7.18 0.20
N GLU A 160 9.39 -8.05 0.46
CA GLU A 160 9.06 -8.49 1.82
C GLU A 160 9.63 -9.89 2.05
N GLY A 161 10.46 -10.02 3.08
CA GLY A 161 11.11 -11.28 3.44
C GLY A 161 10.27 -12.15 4.39
N PRO A 162 10.69 -13.41 4.62
CA PRO A 162 9.92 -14.40 5.37
C PRO A 162 9.76 -14.09 6.86
N LYS A 163 10.57 -13.17 7.40
CA LYS A 163 10.53 -12.78 8.83
C LYS A 163 9.62 -11.58 9.11
N ALA A 164 8.95 -11.05 8.09
CA ALA A 164 7.96 -9.99 8.29
C ALA A 164 6.74 -10.52 9.08
N GLY A 165 5.98 -9.59 9.68
CA GLY A 165 4.75 -9.94 10.39
C GLY A 165 3.53 -9.97 9.46
N GLY A 166 2.53 -10.78 9.78
CA GLY A 166 1.25 -10.80 9.06
C GLY A 166 1.19 -11.84 7.94
N HIS A 167 0.60 -11.46 6.80
CA HIS A 167 0.46 -12.36 5.65
C HIS A 167 1.75 -12.40 4.84
N LEU A 168 2.32 -13.59 4.68
CA LEU A 168 3.59 -13.80 3.99
C LEU A 168 3.40 -14.57 2.67
N GLY A 169 4.22 -14.24 1.69
CA GLY A 169 4.31 -14.94 0.40
C GLY A 169 5.12 -16.25 0.44
N TYR A 170 5.39 -16.78 1.63
CA TYR A 170 6.22 -17.97 1.87
C TYR A 170 5.40 -19.06 2.53
N ARG A 171 5.75 -20.32 2.27
CA ARG A 171 5.18 -21.45 3.01
C ARG A 171 5.79 -21.53 4.41
N VAL A 172 5.09 -22.16 5.35
CA VAL A 172 5.53 -22.25 6.76
C VAL A 172 6.91 -22.90 6.86
N GLU A 173 7.18 -23.89 6.01
CA GLU A 173 8.45 -24.63 5.99
C GLU A 173 9.61 -23.78 5.45
N GLU A 174 9.31 -22.73 4.68
CA GLU A 174 10.29 -21.84 4.04
C GLU A 174 10.69 -20.67 4.96
N ILE A 175 9.90 -20.37 6.00
CA ILE A 175 10.08 -19.17 6.85
C ILE A 175 11.48 -19.09 7.49
N PHE A 176 12.02 -20.24 7.89
CA PHE A 176 13.33 -20.33 8.55
C PHE A 176 14.43 -20.87 7.63
N SER A 177 14.14 -21.08 6.35
CA SER A 177 15.11 -21.55 5.38
C SER A 177 16.10 -20.43 5.02
N GLU A 178 17.40 -20.75 5.03
CA GLU A 178 18.43 -19.83 4.53
C GLU A 178 18.26 -19.51 3.05
N ASP A 179 17.57 -20.34 2.27
CA ASP A 179 17.32 -20.11 0.84
C ASP A 179 16.19 -19.13 0.60
N SER A 180 15.36 -18.86 1.61
CA SER A 180 14.27 -17.89 1.54
C SER A 180 14.67 -16.53 2.12
N SER A 181 15.96 -16.31 2.40
CA SER A 181 16.43 -15.03 2.94
C SER A 181 16.19 -13.87 1.96
N LEU A 182 16.03 -12.66 2.51
CA LEU A 182 15.75 -11.47 1.70
C LEU A 182 16.89 -11.19 0.70
N GLU A 183 18.13 -11.49 1.09
CA GLU A 183 19.33 -11.34 0.28
C GLU A 183 19.37 -12.30 -0.93
N LYS A 184 18.53 -13.34 -0.92
CA LYS A 184 18.40 -14.33 -2.01
C LYS A 184 17.12 -14.15 -2.83
N THR A 185 16.29 -13.14 -2.52
CA THR A 185 14.95 -12.91 -3.12
C THR A 185 14.98 -12.18 -4.47
#